data_AF-A0A1U9JRF6-F1
#
_entry.id   AF-A0A1U9JRF6-F1
#
_cell.length_a   1.000
_cell.length_b   1.000
_cell.length_c   1.000
_cell.angle_alpha   90.00
_cell.angle_beta   90.00
_cell.angle_gamma   90.00
#
_symmetry.space_group_name_H-M   'P 1'
#
loop_
_entity.id
_entity.type
_entity.pdbx_description
1 polymer ?
#
loop_
_entity_poly.entity_id
_entity_poly.type
_entity_poly.pdbx_seq_one_letter_code
_entity_poly.pdbx_strand_id
1 'polypeptide(L)'
;MGSDAGDSPELEALFESVARTASLETPPVTAKPYGDNGDSDELQALFDSLAAAHPPEPDNPPPPLPEIPKPDPQVLEMYTRVGQMTRKLHDALHELGYDKSLERAASTIPDAKDRLAYIASLTENAAMRALNATDHAGPHQDTMEKGAVALSVGWDKLYAGQLSVDEFKLLSQHTRDYLASVPTHTQATRTQLMEIIMAQDFQDLTGQVIKKVVEMVQHMESELLAFLMEFSDKKVESKDTTLLNGPVVKAEGRTDVVTSQQQVDDLLESLGF
;
A
#
# COMPACT_ATOMS: atom_id res chain seq x y z
N MET A 1 8.69 -40.66 -16.68
CA MET A 1 8.97 -40.04 -17.99
C MET A 1 8.05 -38.84 -18.14
N GLY A 2 8.56 -37.65 -17.82
CA GLY A 2 8.52 -36.46 -18.70
C GLY A 2 7.49 -35.47 -18.13
N SER A 3 7.74 -34.18 -17.95
CA SER A 3 8.81 -33.30 -18.42
C SER A 3 8.86 -32.08 -17.49
N ASP A 4 10.03 -31.87 -16.91
CA ASP A 4 10.47 -30.64 -16.25
C ASP A 4 11.27 -29.85 -17.30
N ALA A 5 10.80 -28.64 -17.66
CA ALA A 5 11.51 -27.59 -18.40
C ALA A 5 10.46 -26.64 -19.01
N GLY A 6 10.47 -25.35 -18.62
CA GLY A 6 9.54 -24.38 -19.20
C GLY A 6 9.92 -22.91 -19.05
N ASP A 7 10.00 -22.36 -17.82
CA ASP A 7 9.84 -20.89 -17.65
C ASP A 7 11.07 -20.11 -17.15
N SER A 8 12.19 -20.76 -16.85
CA SER A 8 13.41 -20.05 -16.44
C SER A 8 14.05 -19.15 -17.53
N PRO A 9 14.09 -19.53 -18.82
CA PRO A 9 14.83 -18.74 -19.82
C PRO A 9 14.12 -17.45 -20.26
N GLU A 10 12.78 -17.37 -20.18
CA GLU A 10 12.04 -16.13 -20.49
C GLU A 10 12.20 -15.07 -19.40
N LEU A 11 12.23 -15.49 -18.13
CA LEU A 11 12.47 -14.59 -16.99
C LEU A 11 13.90 -14.08 -16.98
N GLU A 12 14.87 -14.94 -17.32
CA GLU A 12 16.28 -14.55 -17.42
C GLU A 12 16.51 -13.56 -18.59
N ALA A 13 15.80 -13.75 -19.72
CA ALA A 13 15.81 -12.80 -20.83
C ALA A 13 15.17 -11.44 -20.48
N LEU A 14 14.12 -11.43 -19.66
CA LEU A 14 13.48 -10.19 -19.16
C LEU A 14 14.42 -9.41 -18.25
N PHE A 15 15.10 -10.08 -17.30
CA PHE A 15 16.10 -9.45 -16.44
C PHE A 15 17.29 -8.91 -17.24
N GLU A 16 17.77 -9.63 -18.25
CA GLU A 16 18.86 -9.16 -19.10
C GLU A 16 18.46 -7.96 -19.98
N SER A 17 17.18 -7.89 -20.41
CA SER A 17 16.65 -6.75 -21.16
C SER A 17 16.57 -5.46 -20.32
N VAL A 18 16.20 -5.57 -19.04
CA VAL A 18 16.14 -4.45 -18.10
C VAL A 18 17.55 -3.95 -17.76
N ALA A 19 18.52 -4.87 -17.60
CA ALA A 19 19.93 -4.52 -17.38
C ALA A 19 20.57 -3.80 -18.59
N ARG A 20 20.19 -4.16 -19.83
CA ARG A 20 20.63 -3.45 -21.05
C ARG A 20 20.01 -2.06 -21.19
N THR A 21 18.77 -1.88 -20.72
CA THR A 21 18.08 -0.59 -20.79
C THR A 21 18.62 0.41 -19.75
N ALA A 22 19.07 -0.07 -18.58
CA ALA A 22 19.73 0.75 -17.57
C ALA A 22 21.18 1.16 -17.94
N SER A 23 21.78 0.54 -18.96
CA SER A 23 23.18 0.77 -19.35
C SER A 23 23.37 1.83 -20.46
N LEU A 24 22.30 2.48 -20.95
CA LEU A 24 22.38 3.40 -22.09
C LEU A 24 22.17 4.89 -21.80
N GLU A 25 22.10 5.30 -20.53
CA GLU A 25 22.13 6.73 -20.17
C GLU A 25 23.18 7.01 -19.08
N THR A 26 24.45 6.96 -19.47
CA THR A 26 25.47 7.82 -18.85
C THR A 26 26.12 8.67 -19.95
N PRO A 27 26.01 10.01 -19.89
CA PRO A 27 26.74 10.87 -20.82
C PRO A 27 28.25 10.70 -20.58
N PRO A 28 29.09 10.82 -21.63
CA PRO A 28 30.52 10.56 -21.52
C PRO A 28 31.17 11.63 -20.65
N VAL A 29 31.61 11.25 -19.45
CA VAL A 29 32.55 12.05 -18.66
C VAL A 29 33.89 11.97 -19.40
N THR A 30 34.18 13.01 -20.18
CA THR A 30 35.45 13.17 -20.84
C THR A 30 36.48 13.51 -19.76
N ALA A 31 37.20 12.52 -19.25
CA ALA A 31 38.36 12.76 -18.42
C ALA A 31 39.43 13.42 -19.30
N LYS A 32 39.52 14.75 -19.21
CA LYS A 32 40.70 15.46 -19.71
C LYS A 32 41.92 14.95 -18.93
N PRO A 33 43.00 14.54 -19.61
CA PRO A 33 44.25 14.23 -18.91
C PRO A 33 44.70 15.51 -18.20
N TYR A 34 44.98 15.39 -16.90
CA TYR A 34 45.58 16.46 -16.11
C TYR A 34 47.01 16.65 -16.64
N GLY A 35 47.13 17.51 -17.64
CA GLY A 35 48.39 18.02 -18.13
C GLY A 35 48.93 19.00 -17.11
N ASP A 36 50.09 18.65 -16.58
CA ASP A 36 51.11 19.55 -16.07
C ASP A 36 51.10 20.92 -16.79
N ASN A 37 51.30 21.99 -16.01
CA ASN A 37 51.36 23.43 -16.36
C ASN A 37 50.07 24.25 -16.15
N GLY A 38 50.01 24.96 -15.01
CA GLY A 38 49.17 26.16 -14.83
C GLY A 38 48.59 26.34 -13.42
N ASP A 39 47.92 25.32 -12.89
CA ASP A 39 47.14 25.43 -11.64
C ASP A 39 47.97 25.28 -10.36
N SER A 40 49.20 24.78 -10.45
CA SER A 40 50.09 24.62 -9.28
C SER A 40 50.48 25.95 -8.66
N ASP A 41 50.79 26.95 -9.49
CA ASP A 41 51.31 28.23 -9.00
C ASP A 41 50.20 29.11 -8.41
N GLU A 42 48.99 29.02 -8.95
CA GLU A 42 47.82 29.75 -8.44
C GLU A 42 47.31 29.13 -7.13
N LEU A 43 47.34 27.79 -7.01
CA LEU A 43 47.06 27.09 -5.75
C LEU A 43 48.15 27.33 -4.70
N GLN A 44 49.41 27.40 -5.12
CA GLN A 44 50.52 27.76 -4.23
C GLN A 44 50.39 29.20 -3.73
N ALA A 45 50.01 30.14 -4.61
CA ALA A 45 49.75 31.53 -4.21
C ALA A 45 48.55 31.66 -3.26
N LEU A 46 47.50 30.84 -3.43
CA LEU A 46 46.38 30.78 -2.50
C LEU A 46 46.78 30.18 -1.14
N PHE A 47 47.63 29.15 -1.12
CA PHE A 47 48.17 28.58 0.11
C PHE A 47 49.08 29.58 0.84
N ASP A 48 49.95 30.28 0.12
CA ASP A 48 50.82 31.30 0.69
C ASP A 48 50.02 32.50 1.19
N SER A 49 48.94 32.88 0.49
CA SER A 49 48.00 33.93 0.94
C SER A 49 47.23 33.52 2.21
N LEU A 50 46.85 32.24 2.35
CA LEU A 50 46.17 31.73 3.54
C LEU A 50 47.13 31.65 4.74
N ALA A 51 48.38 31.24 4.50
CA ALA A 51 49.43 31.21 5.50
C ALA A 51 49.85 32.62 5.94
N ALA A 52 49.87 33.60 5.03
CA ALA A 52 50.15 34.99 5.37
C ALA A 52 48.99 35.67 6.14
N ALA A 53 47.75 35.19 5.95
CA ALA A 53 46.56 35.68 6.66
C ALA A 53 46.44 35.16 8.10
N HIS A 54 47.23 34.15 8.50
CA HIS A 54 47.36 33.66 9.87
C HIS A 54 48.84 33.65 10.28
N PRO A 55 49.40 34.78 10.76
CA PRO A 55 50.73 34.75 11.34
C PRO A 55 50.77 33.74 12.50
N PRO A 56 51.90 33.03 12.72
CA PRO A 56 52.02 32.11 13.84
C PRO A 56 51.79 32.89 15.14
N GLU A 57 50.70 32.56 15.83
CA GLU A 57 50.45 33.08 17.17
C GLU A 57 51.64 32.73 18.07
N PRO A 58 52.06 33.63 18.98
CA PRO A 58 53.13 33.34 19.92
C PRO A 58 52.79 32.08 20.72
N ASP A 59 53.83 31.25 20.96
CA ASP A 59 53.83 29.96 21.66
C ASP A 59 53.08 30.00 23.01
N ASN A 60 51.75 29.98 22.94
CA ASN A 60 50.85 29.80 24.05
C ASN A 60 50.27 28.39 23.94
N PRO A 61 50.35 27.57 25.00
CA PRO A 61 49.78 26.24 24.97
C PRO A 61 48.29 26.32 24.62
N PRO A 62 47.79 25.41 23.75
CA PRO A 62 46.40 25.45 23.31
C PRO A 62 45.45 25.41 24.51
N PRO A 63 44.33 26.16 24.47
CA PRO A 63 43.35 26.11 25.54
C PRO A 63 42.84 24.67 25.71
N PRO A 64 42.52 24.24 26.94
CA PRO A 64 42.04 22.88 27.16
C PRO A 64 40.82 22.62 26.29
N LEU A 65 40.80 21.47 25.61
CA LEU A 65 39.62 20.98 24.91
C LEU A 65 38.41 21.06 25.86
N PRO A 66 37.23 21.52 25.39
CA PRO A 66 36.03 21.53 26.22
C PRO A 66 35.78 20.12 26.75
N GLU A 67 35.82 19.96 28.08
CA GLU A 67 35.50 18.70 28.74
C GLU A 67 34.09 18.30 28.30
N ILE A 68 33.97 17.17 27.59
CA ILE A 68 32.68 16.53 27.37
C ILE A 68 32.07 16.34 28.76
N PRO A 69 30.87 16.89 29.05
CA PRO A 69 30.26 16.75 30.35
C PRO A 69 30.25 15.27 30.73
N LYS A 70 30.94 14.91 31.81
CA LYS A 70 30.94 13.54 32.31
C LYS A 70 29.47 13.16 32.51
N PRO A 71 28.95 12.12 31.83
CA PRO A 71 27.57 11.73 31.98
C PRO A 71 27.30 11.52 33.47
N ASP A 72 26.19 12.08 33.95
CA ASP A 72 25.79 12.01 35.35
C ASP A 72 25.93 10.56 35.85
N PRO A 73 26.73 10.29 36.90
CA PRO A 73 26.99 8.93 37.36
C PRO A 73 25.70 8.16 37.69
N GLN A 74 24.63 8.86 38.10
CA GLN A 74 23.33 8.24 38.35
C GLN A 74 22.63 7.77 37.07
N VAL A 75 22.75 8.56 36.00
CA VAL A 75 22.22 8.22 34.67
C VAL A 75 23.03 7.08 34.05
N LEU A 76 24.35 7.08 34.25
CA LEU A 76 25.23 6.00 33.81
C LEU A 76 24.92 4.67 34.54
N GLU A 77 24.68 4.73 35.84
CA GLU A 77 24.29 3.57 36.65
C GLU A 77 22.90 3.04 36.23
N MET A 78 21.95 3.93 35.94
CA MET A 78 20.65 3.56 35.39
C MET A 78 20.78 2.84 34.04
N TYR A 79 21.52 3.39 33.08
CA TYR A 79 21.75 2.73 31.78
C TYR A 79 22.47 1.39 31.93
N THR A 80 23.42 1.29 32.85
CA THR A 80 24.13 0.04 33.14
C THR A 80 23.17 -1.02 33.69
N ARG A 81 22.25 -0.62 34.57
CA ARG A 81 21.27 -1.52 35.18
C ARG A 81 20.20 -1.97 34.20
N VAL A 82 19.72 -1.08 33.33
CA VAL A 82 18.85 -1.44 32.20
C VAL A 82 19.57 -2.43 31.29
N GLY A 83 20.82 -2.16 30.92
CA GLY A 83 21.62 -3.06 30.09
C GLY A 83 21.85 -4.45 30.70
N GLN A 84 22.01 -4.55 32.02
CA GLN A 84 22.10 -5.83 32.74
C GLN A 84 20.76 -6.56 32.78
N MET A 85 19.64 -5.86 32.98
CA MET A 85 18.31 -6.46 32.96
C MET A 85 17.93 -6.96 31.56
N THR A 86 18.24 -6.18 30.51
CA THR A 86 18.01 -6.59 29.12
C THR A 86 18.87 -7.80 28.75
N ARG A 87 20.14 -7.85 29.19
CA ARG A 87 20.99 -9.04 29.00
C ARG A 87 20.45 -10.26 29.71
N LYS A 88 20.06 -10.15 30.99
CA LYS A 88 19.45 -11.27 31.72
C LYS A 88 18.17 -11.79 31.06
N LEU A 89 17.33 -10.89 30.56
CA LEU A 89 16.12 -11.25 29.81
C LEU A 89 16.49 -11.98 28.50
N HIS A 90 17.45 -11.45 27.76
CA HIS A 90 17.92 -12.05 26.51
C HIS A 90 18.56 -13.42 26.74
N ASP A 91 19.46 -13.54 27.72
CA ASP A 91 20.10 -14.80 28.11
C ASP A 91 19.06 -15.83 28.53
N ALA A 92 18.04 -15.44 29.31
CA ALA A 92 16.93 -16.32 29.70
C ALA A 92 16.09 -16.77 28.48
N LEU A 93 15.75 -15.84 27.57
CA LEU A 93 15.04 -16.16 26.32
C LEU A 93 15.86 -17.09 25.40
N HIS A 94 17.18 -16.93 25.40
CA HIS A 94 18.11 -17.72 24.60
C HIS A 94 18.31 -19.13 25.18
N GLU A 95 18.48 -19.23 26.50
CA GLU A 95 18.70 -20.50 27.21
C GLU A 95 17.44 -21.41 27.16
N LEU A 96 16.25 -20.82 27.06
CA LEU A 96 14.98 -21.52 26.86
C LEU A 96 14.67 -21.82 25.38
N GLY A 97 15.48 -21.34 24.42
CA GLY A 97 15.32 -21.62 22.99
C GLY A 97 14.26 -20.79 22.25
N TYR A 98 13.69 -19.76 22.90
CA TYR A 98 12.57 -18.96 22.37
C TYR A 98 12.97 -17.69 21.63
N ASP A 99 14.24 -17.30 21.67
CA ASP A 99 14.83 -16.22 20.86
C ASP A 99 14.40 -16.35 19.39
N LYS A 100 14.43 -17.58 18.86
CA LYS A 100 14.02 -17.91 17.49
C LYS A 100 12.52 -17.84 17.21
N SER A 101 11.64 -18.00 18.20
CA SER A 101 10.18 -17.89 17.97
C SER A 101 9.74 -16.42 18.05
N LEU A 102 10.28 -15.64 18.99
CA LEU A 102 9.99 -14.21 19.04
C LEU A 102 10.56 -13.47 17.82
N GLU A 103 11.75 -13.83 17.37
CA GLU A 103 12.35 -13.32 16.13
C GLU A 103 11.51 -13.72 14.90
N ARG A 104 11.02 -14.96 14.82
CA ARG A 104 10.11 -15.41 13.75
C ARG A 104 8.80 -14.64 13.75
N ALA A 105 8.11 -14.53 14.89
CA ALA A 105 6.90 -13.75 15.03
C ALA A 105 7.11 -12.28 14.60
N ALA A 106 8.17 -11.64 15.08
CA ALA A 106 8.52 -10.27 14.70
C ALA A 106 8.82 -10.13 13.20
N SER A 107 9.47 -11.12 12.59
CA SER A 107 9.78 -11.13 11.15
C SER A 107 8.55 -11.31 10.26
N THR A 108 7.41 -11.78 10.81
CA THR A 108 6.19 -12.06 10.03
C THR A 108 5.32 -10.81 9.83
N ILE A 109 5.47 -9.81 10.71
CA ILE A 109 4.70 -8.56 10.66
C ILE A 109 4.98 -7.73 9.38
N PRO A 110 6.24 -7.54 8.95
CA PRO A 110 6.54 -6.87 7.68
C PRO A 110 5.89 -7.56 6.47
N ASP A 111 5.93 -8.88 6.38
CA ASP A 111 5.31 -9.64 5.26
C ASP A 111 3.78 -9.44 5.25
N ALA A 112 3.14 -9.50 6.42
CA ALA A 112 1.70 -9.22 6.53
C ALA A 112 1.35 -7.80 6.08
N LYS A 113 2.17 -6.81 6.44
CA LYS A 113 2.00 -5.41 5.99
C LYS A 113 2.14 -5.28 4.47
N ASP A 114 3.16 -5.88 3.88
CA ASP A 114 3.39 -5.82 2.43
C ASP A 114 2.24 -6.47 1.66
N ARG A 115 1.70 -7.58 2.17
CA ARG A 115 0.50 -8.22 1.63
C ARG A 115 -0.76 -7.36 1.72
N LEU A 116 -0.97 -6.68 2.86
CA LEU A 116 -2.09 -5.75 3.01
C LEU A 116 -1.93 -4.54 2.07
N ALA A 117 -0.72 -4.03 1.88
CA ALA A 117 -0.43 -2.97 0.91
C ALA A 117 -0.70 -3.44 -0.54
N TYR A 118 -0.34 -4.68 -0.86
CA TYR A 118 -0.64 -5.29 -2.14
C TYR A 118 -2.16 -5.44 -2.38
N ILE A 119 -2.93 -5.81 -1.36
CA ILE A 119 -4.40 -5.84 -1.45
C ILE A 119 -4.97 -4.44 -1.72
N ALA A 120 -4.44 -3.42 -1.03
CA ALA A 120 -4.88 -2.05 -1.23
C ALA A 120 -4.66 -1.59 -2.67
N SER A 121 -3.48 -1.85 -3.25
CA SER A 121 -3.17 -1.46 -4.63
C SER A 121 -4.00 -2.23 -5.66
N LEU A 122 -4.23 -3.53 -5.46
CA LEU A 122 -5.13 -4.35 -6.29
C LEU A 122 -6.55 -3.79 -6.28
N THR A 123 -7.06 -3.45 -5.10
CA THR A 123 -8.42 -2.93 -4.92
C THR A 123 -8.57 -1.55 -5.57
N GLU A 124 -7.56 -0.68 -5.42
CA GLU A 124 -7.53 0.62 -6.07
C GLU A 124 -7.51 0.49 -7.60
N ASN A 125 -6.68 -0.40 -8.14
CA ASN A 125 -6.62 -0.63 -9.58
C ASN A 125 -7.94 -1.14 -10.15
N ALA A 126 -8.56 -2.11 -9.49
CA ALA A 126 -9.86 -2.64 -9.86
C ALA A 126 -10.95 -1.55 -9.86
N ALA A 127 -11.00 -0.74 -8.80
CA ALA A 127 -11.93 0.37 -8.69
C ALA A 127 -11.72 1.39 -9.82
N MET A 128 -10.47 1.76 -10.12
CA MET A 128 -10.16 2.66 -11.24
C MET A 128 -10.58 2.09 -12.59
N ARG A 129 -10.30 0.80 -12.87
CA ARG A 129 -10.71 0.15 -14.12
C ARG A 129 -12.23 0.14 -14.27
N ALA A 130 -12.96 -0.22 -13.22
CA ALA A 130 -14.42 -0.25 -13.23
C ALA A 130 -15.03 1.16 -13.41
N LEU A 131 -14.46 2.17 -12.75
CA LEU A 131 -14.90 3.56 -12.88
C LEU A 131 -14.65 4.07 -14.31
N ASN A 132 -13.45 3.86 -14.85
CA ASN A 132 -13.10 4.25 -16.22
C ASN A 132 -14.00 3.56 -17.25
N ALA A 133 -14.29 2.27 -17.08
CA ALA A 133 -15.20 1.56 -17.97
C ALA A 133 -16.63 2.15 -17.92
N THR A 134 -17.09 2.54 -16.73
CA THR A 134 -18.38 3.22 -16.54
C THR A 134 -18.39 4.58 -17.23
N ASP A 135 -17.33 5.38 -17.09
CA ASP A 135 -17.19 6.69 -17.74
C ASP A 135 -17.19 6.59 -19.27
N HIS A 136 -16.62 5.52 -19.83
CA HIS A 136 -16.67 5.25 -21.28
C HIS A 136 -18.02 4.70 -21.75
N ALA A 137 -18.74 3.95 -20.90
CA ALA A 137 -20.05 3.37 -21.24
C ALA A 137 -21.16 4.42 -21.24
N GLY A 138 -21.14 5.35 -20.28
CA GLY A 138 -22.18 6.38 -20.09
C GLY A 138 -22.55 7.15 -21.37
N PRO A 139 -21.58 7.72 -22.11
CA PRO A 139 -21.85 8.46 -23.34
C PRO A 139 -22.59 7.67 -24.43
N HIS A 140 -22.39 6.35 -24.50
CA HIS A 140 -23.11 5.50 -25.45
C HIS A 140 -24.57 5.31 -25.04
N GLN A 141 -24.83 5.13 -23.74
CA GLN A 141 -26.17 5.03 -23.20
C GLN A 141 -26.93 6.35 -23.39
N ASP A 142 -26.30 7.48 -23.07
CA ASP A 142 -26.85 8.82 -23.27
C ASP A 142 -27.21 9.08 -24.74
N THR A 143 -26.34 8.67 -25.67
CA THR A 143 -26.57 8.88 -27.10
C THR A 143 -27.77 8.05 -27.58
N MET A 144 -27.86 6.80 -27.16
CA MET A 144 -29.01 5.95 -27.49
C MET A 144 -30.31 6.49 -26.89
N GLU A 145 -30.30 6.92 -25.62
CA GLU A 145 -31.47 7.50 -24.96
C GLU A 145 -31.94 8.77 -25.67
N LYS A 146 -31.04 9.73 -25.92
CA LYS A 146 -31.37 10.97 -26.63
C LYS A 146 -31.92 10.71 -28.02
N GLY A 147 -31.33 9.76 -28.75
CA GLY A 147 -31.80 9.34 -30.07
C GLY A 147 -33.21 8.73 -30.01
N ALA A 148 -33.44 7.79 -29.09
CA ALA A 148 -34.75 7.17 -28.89
C ALA A 148 -35.84 8.18 -28.53
N VAL A 149 -35.56 9.09 -27.59
CA VAL A 149 -36.50 10.14 -27.17
C VAL A 149 -36.81 11.09 -28.33
N ALA A 150 -35.80 11.53 -29.08
CA ALA A 150 -36.00 12.43 -30.22
C ALA A 150 -36.86 11.78 -31.31
N LEU A 151 -36.63 10.48 -31.60
CA LEU A 151 -37.45 9.73 -32.55
C LEU A 151 -38.89 9.56 -32.04
N SER A 152 -39.08 9.21 -30.75
CA SER A 152 -40.42 9.07 -30.16
C SER A 152 -41.24 10.34 -30.33
N VAL A 153 -40.66 11.50 -29.98
CA VAL A 153 -41.33 12.80 -30.17
C VAL A 153 -41.66 13.07 -31.64
N GLY A 154 -40.78 12.70 -32.56
CA GLY A 154 -41.03 12.82 -34.00
C GLY A 154 -42.20 11.96 -34.47
N TRP A 155 -42.24 10.69 -34.03
CA TRP A 155 -43.32 9.77 -34.37
C TRP A 155 -44.65 10.18 -33.73
N ASP A 156 -44.66 10.68 -32.51
CA ASP A 156 -45.86 11.21 -31.86
C ASP A 156 -46.47 12.38 -32.65
N LYS A 157 -45.62 13.31 -33.13
CA LYS A 157 -46.06 14.41 -34.00
C LYS A 157 -46.67 13.92 -35.31
N LEU A 158 -46.10 12.88 -35.92
CA LEU A 158 -46.66 12.26 -37.13
C LEU A 158 -48.08 11.73 -36.86
N TYR A 159 -48.26 10.95 -35.79
CA TYR A 159 -49.55 10.37 -35.43
C TYR A 159 -50.58 11.40 -34.96
N ALA A 160 -50.13 12.53 -34.44
CA ALA A 160 -50.99 13.68 -34.15
C ALA A 160 -51.38 14.50 -35.40
N GLY A 161 -50.88 14.15 -36.59
CA GLY A 161 -51.10 14.92 -37.83
C GLY A 161 -50.40 16.27 -37.85
N GLN A 162 -49.37 16.47 -37.04
CA GLN A 162 -48.65 17.73 -36.84
C GLN A 162 -47.32 17.78 -37.61
N LEU A 163 -47.13 16.89 -38.59
CA LEU A 163 -45.87 16.72 -39.32
C LEU A 163 -46.08 16.90 -40.82
N SER A 164 -45.24 17.70 -41.47
CA SER A 164 -45.23 17.84 -42.92
C SER A 164 -44.58 16.63 -43.62
N VAL A 165 -44.77 16.53 -44.94
CA VAL A 165 -44.19 15.45 -45.76
C VAL A 165 -42.66 15.48 -45.76
N ASP A 166 -42.05 16.67 -45.77
CA ASP A 166 -40.59 16.79 -45.76
C ASP A 166 -40.00 16.48 -44.38
N GLU A 167 -40.66 16.89 -43.31
CA GLU A 167 -40.31 16.47 -41.94
C GLU A 167 -40.47 14.96 -41.74
N PHE A 168 -41.48 14.33 -42.36
CA PHE A 168 -41.64 12.87 -42.33
C PHE A 168 -40.48 12.13 -43.03
N LYS A 169 -40.04 12.61 -44.19
CA LYS A 169 -38.87 12.03 -44.89
C LYS A 169 -37.62 12.12 -44.02
N LEU A 170 -37.41 13.27 -43.37
CA LEU A 170 -36.29 13.48 -42.45
C LEU A 170 -36.38 12.55 -41.24
N LEU A 171 -37.55 12.44 -40.60
CA LEU A 171 -37.79 11.53 -39.49
C LEU A 171 -37.53 10.07 -39.87
N SER A 172 -37.94 9.66 -41.08
CA SER A 172 -37.71 8.31 -41.59
C SER A 172 -36.21 8.03 -41.81
N GLN A 173 -35.47 9.01 -42.33
CA GLN A 173 -34.00 8.92 -42.47
C GLN A 173 -33.33 8.83 -41.10
N HIS A 174 -33.64 9.75 -40.18
CA HIS A 174 -33.10 9.72 -38.81
C HIS A 174 -33.42 8.42 -38.08
N THR A 175 -34.61 7.86 -38.26
CA THR A 175 -34.98 6.56 -37.68
C THR A 175 -34.08 5.45 -38.22
N ARG A 176 -33.85 5.43 -39.54
CA ARG A 176 -32.97 4.44 -40.17
C ARG A 176 -31.52 4.58 -39.70
N ASP A 177 -31.01 5.80 -39.62
CA ASP A 177 -29.64 6.08 -39.19
C ASP A 177 -29.43 5.72 -37.72
N TYR A 178 -30.40 6.07 -36.86
CA TYR A 178 -30.40 5.66 -35.46
C TYR A 178 -30.38 4.13 -35.32
N LEU A 179 -31.29 3.42 -35.99
CA LEU A 179 -31.34 1.96 -35.95
C LEU A 179 -30.04 1.31 -36.45
N ALA A 180 -29.37 1.93 -37.44
CA ALA A 180 -28.07 1.48 -37.91
C ALA A 180 -26.93 1.74 -36.89
N SER A 181 -27.04 2.79 -36.07
CA SER A 181 -26.04 3.14 -35.05
C SER A 181 -26.15 2.34 -33.74
N VAL A 182 -27.34 1.84 -33.41
CA VAL A 182 -27.61 1.10 -32.15
C VAL A 182 -26.64 -0.07 -31.92
N PRO A 183 -26.33 -0.93 -32.90
CA PRO A 183 -25.38 -2.03 -32.70
C PRO A 183 -23.99 -1.55 -32.26
N THR A 184 -23.51 -0.44 -32.81
CA THR A 184 -22.20 0.14 -32.45
C THR A 184 -22.18 0.59 -31.00
N HIS A 185 -23.20 1.32 -30.56
CA HIS A 185 -23.29 1.78 -29.16
C HIS A 185 -23.49 0.63 -28.17
N THR A 186 -24.30 -0.36 -28.54
CA THR A 186 -24.55 -1.54 -27.70
C THR A 186 -23.30 -2.40 -27.58
N GLN A 187 -22.55 -2.59 -28.67
CA GLN A 187 -21.28 -3.31 -28.66
C GLN A 187 -20.22 -2.59 -27.84
N ALA A 188 -20.09 -1.27 -27.99
CA ALA A 188 -19.14 -0.48 -27.21
C ALA A 188 -19.45 -0.55 -25.71
N THR A 189 -20.72 -0.42 -25.32
CA THR A 189 -21.17 -0.59 -23.94
C THR A 189 -20.87 -2.00 -23.43
N ARG A 190 -21.13 -3.04 -24.23
CA ARG A 190 -20.81 -4.43 -23.87
C ARG A 190 -19.32 -4.62 -23.60
N THR A 191 -18.46 -4.01 -24.40
CA THR A 191 -17.00 -4.06 -24.18
C THR A 191 -16.64 -3.47 -22.82
N GLN A 192 -17.24 -2.34 -22.43
CA GLN A 192 -16.99 -1.74 -21.11
C GLN A 192 -17.54 -2.60 -19.98
N LEU A 193 -18.70 -3.22 -20.13
CA LEU A 193 -19.22 -4.17 -19.13
C LEU A 193 -18.29 -5.37 -18.95
N MET A 194 -17.65 -5.86 -20.01
CA MET A 194 -16.65 -6.92 -19.91
C MET A 194 -15.38 -6.44 -19.19
N GLU A 195 -14.96 -5.20 -19.41
CA GLU A 195 -13.85 -4.60 -18.67
C GLU A 195 -14.14 -4.52 -17.17
N ILE A 196 -15.37 -4.15 -16.78
CA ILE A 196 -15.81 -4.16 -15.37
C ILE A 196 -15.75 -5.58 -14.79
N ILE A 197 -16.23 -6.58 -15.53
CA ILE A 197 -16.19 -7.98 -15.08
C ILE A 197 -14.74 -8.47 -14.94
N MET A 198 -13.86 -8.14 -15.89
CA MET A 198 -12.46 -8.53 -15.82
C MET A 198 -11.75 -7.85 -14.65
N ALA A 199 -12.05 -6.58 -14.39
CA ALA A 199 -11.50 -5.85 -13.26
C ALA A 199 -11.91 -6.43 -11.88
N GLN A 200 -12.83 -7.40 -11.82
CA GLN A 200 -13.20 -8.10 -10.58
C GLN A 200 -12.27 -9.26 -10.21
N ASP A 201 -11.32 -9.64 -11.07
CA ASP A 201 -10.31 -10.67 -10.80
C ASP A 201 -9.49 -10.42 -9.53
N PHE A 202 -9.36 -9.15 -9.11
CA PHE A 202 -8.74 -8.76 -7.85
C PHE A 202 -9.39 -9.43 -6.63
N GLN A 203 -10.68 -9.80 -6.70
CA GLN A 203 -11.41 -10.38 -5.58
C GLN A 203 -10.88 -11.77 -5.20
N ASP A 204 -10.53 -12.60 -6.20
CA ASP A 204 -9.92 -13.91 -5.95
C ASP A 204 -8.50 -13.76 -5.38
N LEU A 205 -7.68 -12.92 -6.03
CA LEU A 205 -6.30 -12.64 -5.57
C LEU A 205 -6.30 -12.06 -4.15
N THR A 206 -7.17 -11.10 -3.87
CA THR A 206 -7.32 -10.50 -2.54
C THR A 206 -7.78 -11.55 -1.52
N GLY A 207 -8.72 -12.43 -1.88
CA GLY A 207 -9.16 -13.52 -1.01
C GLY A 207 -8.03 -14.47 -0.63
N GLN A 208 -7.18 -14.85 -1.60
CA GLN A 208 -6.01 -15.69 -1.36
C GLN A 208 -4.99 -15.01 -0.44
N VAL A 209 -4.71 -13.73 -0.66
CA VAL A 209 -3.76 -12.97 0.16
C VAL A 209 -4.29 -12.76 1.58
N ILE A 210 -5.57 -12.41 1.74
CA ILE A 210 -6.22 -12.29 3.06
C ILE A 210 -6.11 -13.61 3.82
N LYS A 211 -6.40 -14.74 3.17
CA LYS A 211 -6.28 -16.06 3.81
C LYS A 211 -4.87 -16.30 4.35
N LYS A 212 -3.83 -15.92 3.59
CA LYS A 212 -2.44 -16.03 4.03
C LYS A 212 -2.10 -15.09 5.18
N VAL A 213 -2.59 -13.86 5.16
CA VAL A 213 -2.44 -12.91 6.28
C VAL A 213 -3.09 -13.46 7.54
N VAL A 214 -4.30 -14.02 7.43
CA VAL A 214 -5.02 -14.63 8.56
C VAL A 214 -4.25 -15.85 9.11
N GLU A 215 -3.77 -16.75 8.25
CA GLU A 215 -2.95 -17.90 8.66
C GLU A 215 -1.68 -17.45 9.42
N MET A 216 -1.01 -16.40 8.95
CA MET A 216 0.18 -15.84 9.62
C MET A 216 -0.13 -15.21 10.97
N VAL A 217 -1.22 -14.43 11.06
CA VAL A 217 -1.65 -13.82 12.32
C VAL A 217 -2.02 -14.88 13.35
N GLN A 218 -2.75 -15.94 12.95
CA GLN A 218 -3.09 -17.06 13.84
C GLN A 218 -1.86 -17.81 14.34
N HIS A 219 -0.85 -18.00 13.48
CA HIS A 219 0.40 -18.63 13.88
C HIS A 219 1.16 -17.77 14.89
N MET A 220 1.29 -16.46 14.61
CA MET A 220 1.91 -15.49 15.52
C MET A 220 1.18 -15.42 16.87
N GLU A 221 -0.15 -15.37 16.86
CA GLU A 221 -0.97 -15.39 18.08
C GLU A 221 -0.71 -16.64 18.92
N SER A 222 -0.61 -17.81 18.28
CA SER A 222 -0.34 -19.08 18.95
C SER A 222 1.05 -19.11 19.60
N GLU A 223 2.09 -18.61 18.90
CA GLU A 223 3.45 -18.52 19.46
C GLU A 223 3.51 -17.55 20.65
N LEU A 224 2.83 -16.40 20.56
CA LEU A 224 2.77 -15.43 21.65
C LEU A 224 1.95 -15.93 22.85
N LEU A 225 0.85 -16.65 22.63
CA LEU A 225 0.07 -17.26 23.70
C LEU A 225 0.86 -18.37 24.40
N ALA A 226 1.56 -19.22 23.65
CA ALA A 226 2.43 -20.25 24.23
C ALA A 226 3.52 -19.62 25.12
N PHE A 227 4.16 -18.55 24.62
CA PHE A 227 5.11 -17.76 25.41
C PHE A 227 4.45 -17.19 26.68
N LEU A 228 3.30 -16.52 26.57
CA LEU A 228 2.62 -15.95 27.73
C LEU A 228 2.18 -17.01 28.75
N MET A 229 1.73 -18.19 28.32
CA MET A 229 1.34 -19.27 29.23
C MET A 229 2.53 -19.85 29.99
N GLU A 230 3.71 -19.92 29.37
CA GLU A 230 4.92 -20.43 29.99
C GLU A 230 5.53 -19.43 31.00
N PHE A 231 5.31 -18.13 30.79
CA PHE A 231 5.77 -17.05 31.67
C PHE A 231 4.68 -16.48 32.60
N SER A 232 3.41 -16.83 32.42
CA SER A 232 2.37 -16.51 33.39
C SER A 232 2.54 -17.45 34.58
N ASP A 233 3.17 -16.96 35.65
CA ASP A 233 2.91 -17.51 36.98
C ASP A 233 1.39 -17.65 37.15
N LYS A 234 0.94 -18.75 37.77
CA LYS A 234 -0.48 -19.16 37.94
C LYS A 234 -1.38 -18.18 38.73
N LYS A 235 -1.12 -16.87 38.67
CA LYS A 235 -1.94 -15.78 39.21
C LYS A 235 -1.99 -14.60 38.23
N VAL A 236 -2.60 -14.81 37.07
CA VAL A 236 -3.29 -13.70 36.39
C VAL A 236 -4.77 -13.99 36.55
N GLU A 237 -5.35 -13.45 37.61
CA GLU A 237 -6.81 -13.35 37.68
C GLU A 237 -7.27 -12.54 36.47
N SER A 238 -8.08 -13.18 35.63
CA SER A 238 -8.71 -12.61 34.45
C SER A 238 -9.52 -11.38 34.84
N LYS A 239 -8.95 -10.18 34.66
CA LYS A 239 -9.72 -8.94 34.60
C LYS A 239 -10.12 -8.71 33.15
N ASP A 240 -11.39 -9.03 32.88
CA ASP A 240 -12.26 -8.54 31.81
C ASP A 240 -11.59 -7.82 30.63
N THR A 241 -11.27 -8.59 29.59
CA THR A 241 -10.84 -8.13 28.26
C THR A 241 -12.04 -7.81 27.36
N THR A 242 -13.03 -7.09 27.88
CA THR A 242 -14.32 -6.85 27.21
C THR A 242 -14.33 -5.66 26.23
N LEU A 243 -13.22 -4.93 26.07
CA LEU A 243 -13.25 -3.60 25.42
C LEU A 243 -12.59 -3.48 24.03
N LEU A 244 -12.15 -4.58 23.40
CA LEU A 244 -11.44 -4.53 22.11
C LEU A 244 -11.96 -5.51 21.06
N ASN A 245 -13.27 -5.61 20.90
CA ASN A 245 -13.84 -6.33 19.76
C ASN A 245 -14.44 -5.33 18.75
N GLY A 246 -13.88 -5.29 17.54
CA GLY A 246 -14.50 -4.66 16.37
C GLY A 246 -15.85 -5.32 16.02
N PRO A 247 -16.52 -4.90 14.93
CA PRO A 247 -17.87 -5.34 14.61
C PRO A 247 -17.98 -6.87 14.64
N VAL A 248 -18.83 -7.37 15.55
CA VAL A 248 -18.94 -8.79 15.89
C VAL A 248 -19.73 -9.52 14.81
N VAL A 249 -19.06 -10.36 14.02
CA VAL A 249 -19.67 -11.14 12.91
C VAL A 249 -20.17 -12.52 13.36
N LYS A 250 -19.91 -12.94 14.61
CA LYS A 250 -20.42 -14.21 15.17
C LYS A 250 -21.05 -13.98 16.54
N ALA A 251 -22.38 -13.98 16.57
CA ALA A 251 -23.19 -13.76 17.77
C ALA A 251 -23.58 -15.07 18.49
N GLU A 252 -23.47 -16.24 17.84
CA GLU A 252 -23.77 -17.51 18.51
C GLU A 252 -22.73 -17.85 19.60
N GLY A 253 -23.16 -17.78 20.87
CA GLY A 253 -22.44 -18.34 22.02
C GLY A 253 -21.78 -17.32 22.96
N ARG A 254 -21.93 -16.01 22.70
CA ARG A 254 -21.41 -14.95 23.58
C ARG A 254 -22.54 -14.25 24.33
N THR A 255 -22.45 -14.20 25.67
CA THR A 255 -23.41 -13.50 26.56
C THR A 255 -23.12 -12.00 26.69
N ASP A 256 -22.06 -11.49 26.05
CA ASP A 256 -21.64 -10.09 26.09
C ASP A 256 -22.03 -9.31 24.82
N VAL A 257 -22.83 -9.90 23.95
CA VAL A 257 -23.38 -9.24 22.76
C VAL A 257 -24.73 -8.62 23.11
N VAL A 258 -24.78 -7.30 23.07
CA VAL A 258 -26.02 -6.53 23.13
C VAL A 258 -26.78 -6.78 21.83
N THR A 259 -27.81 -7.62 21.89
CA THR A 259 -28.59 -8.04 20.69
C THR A 259 -29.97 -7.40 20.63
N SER A 260 -30.36 -6.61 21.65
CA SER A 260 -31.68 -5.98 21.72
C SER A 260 -31.60 -4.52 22.20
N GLN A 261 -32.50 -3.68 21.69
CA GLN A 261 -32.62 -2.27 22.06
C GLN A 261 -32.83 -2.07 23.56
N GLN A 262 -33.52 -3.00 24.22
CA GLN A 262 -33.74 -3.00 25.66
C GLN A 262 -32.42 -3.04 26.45
N GLN A 263 -31.45 -3.85 25.99
CA GLN A 263 -30.14 -3.97 26.63
C GLN A 263 -29.24 -2.76 26.34
N VAL A 264 -29.51 -2.00 25.27
CA VAL A 264 -28.87 -0.72 25.00
C VAL A 264 -29.37 0.33 26.00
N ASP A 265 -30.68 0.37 26.22
CA ASP A 265 -31.31 1.30 27.15
C ASP A 265 -30.86 1.03 28.61
N ASP A 266 -30.79 -0.24 29.02
CA ASP A 266 -30.27 -0.64 30.34
C ASP A 266 -28.79 -0.25 30.55
N LEU A 267 -27.99 -0.30 29.47
CA LEU A 267 -26.58 0.09 29.52
C LEU A 267 -26.42 1.62 29.63
N LEU A 268 -27.27 2.39 28.94
CA LEU A 268 -27.30 3.85 29.02
C LEU A 268 -27.73 4.31 30.42
N GLU A 269 -28.74 3.66 31.01
CA GLU A 269 -29.19 3.92 32.37
C GLU A 269 -28.07 3.63 33.40
N SER A 270 -27.29 2.56 33.19
CA SER A 270 -26.14 2.22 34.06
C SER A 270 -24.97 3.21 33.99
N LEU A 271 -24.84 3.93 32.87
CA LEU A 271 -23.84 4.98 32.63
C LEU A 271 -24.33 6.38 33.01
N GLY A 272 -25.58 6.50 33.48
CA GLY A 272 -26.15 7.75 33.98
C GLY A 272 -26.69 8.69 32.89
N PHE A 273 -27.09 8.15 31.73
CA PHE A 273 -27.82 8.86 30.68
C PHE A 273 -29.29 8.44 30.62
#